data_AF-A0A2V2Q4D0-F1
#
_entry.id   AF-A0A2V2Q4D0-F1
#
_cell.length_a   1.000
_cell.length_b   1.000
_cell.length_c   1.000
_cell.angle_alpha   90.00
_cell.angle_beta   90.00
_cell.angle_gamma   90.00
#
_symmetry.space_group_name_H-M   'P 1'
#
loop_
_entity.id
_entity.type
_entity.pdbx_description
1 polymer ?
#
loop_
_entity_poly.entity_id
_entity_poly.type
_entity_poly.pdbx_seq_one_letter_code
_entity_poly.pdbx_strand_id
1 'polypeptide(L)' 'MRTALVIGTGLVGTSAALALAGRGIHVHLVDHDPESARTAAALGAGTDEPPAGPVDLAV' A
#
# COMPACT_ATOMS: atom_id res chain seq x y z
N MET A 1 6.77 0.32 14.65
CA MET A 1 6.30 1.16 13.52
C MET A 1 4.96 0.61 13.09
N ARG A 2 4.00 1.45 12.66
CA ARG A 2 2.67 0.97 12.24
C ARG A 2 2.71 0.52 10.78
N THR A 3 2.02 -0.56 10.46
CA THR A 3 2.02 -1.20 9.13
C THR A 3 0.60 -1.31 8.60
N ALA A 4 0.43 -1.19 7.28
CA ALA A 4 -0.84 -1.42 6.61
C ALA A 4 -0.64 -2.25 5.33
N LEU A 5 -1.63 -3.05 4.98
CA LEU A 5 -1.78 -3.68 3.67
C LEU A 5 -2.97 -3.05 2.95
N VAL A 6 -2.77 -2.63 1.71
CA VAL A 6 -3.85 -2.15 0.83
C VAL A 6 -4.03 -3.14 -0.30
N ILE A 7 -5.24 -3.70 -0.40
CA ILE A 7 -5.60 -4.70 -1.41
C ILE A 7 -6.43 -4.00 -2.50
N GLY A 8 -5.82 -3.82 -3.66
CA GLY A 8 -6.33 -3.04 -4.78
C GLY A 8 -5.74 -1.63 -4.79
N THR A 9 -5.18 -1.24 -5.93
CA THR A 9 -4.42 0.00 -6.17
C THR A 9 -5.09 0.89 -7.22
N GLY A 10 -6.42 0.75 -7.37
CA GLY A 10 -7.26 1.72 -8.05
C GLY A 10 -7.34 3.07 -7.30
N LEU A 11 -8.25 3.95 -7.72
CA LEU A 11 -8.33 5.31 -7.18
C LEU A 11 -8.48 5.36 -5.64
N VAL A 12 -9.35 4.53 -5.08
CA VAL A 12 -9.62 4.51 -3.64
C VAL A 12 -8.45 3.93 -2.86
N GLY A 13 -7.93 2.77 -3.29
CA GLY A 13 -6.81 2.11 -2.61
C GLY A 13 -5.55 2.96 -2.64
N THR A 14 -5.19 3.53 -3.79
CA THR A 14 -4.04 4.43 -3.91
C THR A 14 -4.22 5.70 -3.09
N SER A 15 -5.42 6.28 -3.05
CA SER A 15 -5.70 7.45 -2.20
C SER A 15 -5.53 7.13 -0.71
N ALA A 16 -6.06 6.00 -0.25
CA ALA A 16 -5.91 5.55 1.13
C ALA A 16 -4.44 5.26 1.47
N ALA A 17 -3.74 4.56 0.59
CA ALA A 17 -2.32 4.24 0.72
C ALA A 17 -1.45 5.50 0.82
N LEU A 18 -1.65 6.48 -0.06
CA LEU A 18 -0.97 7.78 0.00
C LEU A 18 -1.25 8.53 1.31
N ALA A 19 -2.50 8.53 1.78
CA ALA A 19 -2.87 9.17 3.04
C ALA A 19 -2.22 8.48 4.26
N LEU A 20 -2.12 7.15 4.25
CA LEU A 20 -1.44 6.37 5.30
C LEU A 20 0.08 6.59 5.26
N ALA A 21 0.69 6.49 4.07
CA ALA A 21 2.12 6.72 3.85
C ALA A 21 2.54 8.14 4.26
N GLY A 22 1.74 9.15 3.90
CA GLY A 22 1.95 10.54 4.32
C GLY A 22 1.89 10.76 5.84
N ARG A 23 1.33 9.81 6.60
CA ARG A 23 1.32 9.80 8.07
C ARG A 23 2.45 8.95 8.68
N GLY A 24 3.38 8.47 7.86
CA GLY A 24 4.53 7.65 8.28
C GLY A 24 4.18 6.19 8.57
N ILE A 25 3.04 5.68 8.07
CA ILE A 25 2.69 4.27 8.14
C ILE A 25 3.41 3.55 7.00
N HIS A 26 3.99 2.38 7.30
CA HIS A 26 4.59 1.55 6.27
C HIS A 26 3.49 0.76 5.55
N VAL A 27 3.28 1.06 4.26
CA VAL A 27 2.18 0.51 3.48
C VAL A 27 2.71 -0.50 2.48
N HIS A 28 2.15 -1.70 2.52
CA HIS A 28 2.33 -2.75 1.52
C HIS A 28 1.16 -2.70 0.53
N LEU A 29 1.47 -2.81 -0.76
CA LEU A 29 0.51 -2.71 -1.84
C LEU A 29 0.38 -4.06 -2.53
N VAL A 30 -0.85 -4.53 -2.67
CA VAL A 30 -1.16 -5.72 -3.46
C VAL A 30 -2.27 -5.37 -4.43
N ASP A 31 -2.13 -5.79 -5.68
CA ASP A 31 -3.17 -5.69 -6.68
C ASP A 31 -3.20 -6.99 -7.48
N HIS A 32 -4.33 -7.26 -8.13
CA HIS A 32 -4.43 -8.34 -9.09
C HIS A 32 -3.48 -8.12 -10.28
N ASP A 33 -3.30 -6.86 -10.69
CA ASP A 33 -2.32 -6.44 -11.69
C ASP A 33 -1.04 -5.88 -11.02
N PRO A 34 0.10 -6.60 -11.10
CA PRO A 34 1.35 -6.14 -10.50
C PRO A 34 1.86 -4.78 -11.02
N GLU A 35 1.53 -4.41 -12.26
CA GLU A 35 1.89 -3.09 -12.81
C GLU A 35 1.19 -1.95 -12.06
N SER A 36 -0.06 -2.16 -11.67
CA SER A 36 -0.85 -1.19 -10.91
C SER A 36 -0.26 -0.96 -9.52
N ALA A 37 0.15 -2.03 -8.82
CA ALA A 37 0.83 -1.92 -7.54
C ALA A 37 2.19 -1.21 -7.63
N ARG A 38 3.01 -1.54 -8.64
CA ARG A 38 4.27 -0.84 -8.90
C ARG A 38 4.08 0.63 -9.21
N THR A 39 3.05 0.97 -10.00
CA THR A 39 2.71 2.36 -10.32
C THR A 39 2.33 3.13 -9.05
N ALA A 40 1.47 2.56 -8.20
CA ALA A 40 1.11 3.18 -6.92
C ALA A 40 2.32 3.34 -5.98
N ALA A 41 3.21 2.34 -5.92
CA ALA A 41 4.47 2.42 -5.17
C ALA A 41 5.35 3.57 -5.67
N ALA A 42 5.50 3.72 -6.99
CA ALA A 42 6.26 4.80 -7.62
C ALA A 42 5.67 6.20 -7.34
N LEU A 43 4.36 6.30 -7.08
CA LEU A 43 3.69 7.53 -6.65
C LEU A 43 3.90 7.85 -5.15
N GLY A 44 4.56 6.96 -4.39
CA GLY A 44 4.79 7.12 -2.96
C GLY A 44 3.67 6.55 -2.08
N ALA A 45 2.80 5.71 -2.63
CA ALA A 45 1.71 5.10 -1.87
C ALA A 45 2.20 4.01 -0.89
N GLY A 46 3.41 3.49 -1.07
CA GLY A 46 3.96 2.39 -0.27
C GLY A 46 5.01 1.58 -1.03
N THR A 47 5.13 0.32 -0.68
CA THR A 47 5.98 -0.69 -1.34
C THR A 47 5.12 -1.81 -1.91
N ASP A 48 5.50 -2.38 -3.07
CA ASP A 48 4.92 -3.61 -3.62
C ASP A 48 5.56 -4.88 -3.03
N GLU A 49 6.51 -4.71 -2.09
CA GLU A 49 7.06 -5.82 -1.32
C GLU A 49 6.00 -6.38 -0.35
N PRO A 50 5.84 -7.71 -0.30
CA PRO A 50 4.90 -8.33 0.64
C PRO A 50 5.35 -8.12 2.09
N PRO A 51 4.41 -7.99 3.03
CA PRO A 51 4.74 -7.87 4.44
C PRO A 51 5.40 -9.15 4.96
N ALA A 52 6.42 -9.01 5.81
CA ALA A 52 7.13 -10.14 6.42
C ALA A 52 6.30 -10.87 7.51
N GLY A 53 5.13 -10.33 7.88
CA GLY A 53 4.26 -10.85 8.92
C GLY A 53 2.91 -10.12 8.98
N PRO A 54 2.12 -10.32 10.04
CA PRO A 54 0.85 -9.61 10.22
C PRO A 54 1.03 -8.09 10.19
N VAL A 55 0.06 -7.40 9.58
CA VAL A 55 -0.02 -5.93 9.58
C VAL A 55 -1.03 -5.44 10.61
N ASP A 56 -0.91 -4.19 11.03
CA ASP A 56 -1.84 -3.58 12.00
C ASP A 56 -3.21 -3.25 11.38
N LEU A 57 -3.26 -3.05 10.06
CA LEU A 57 -4.46 -2.71 9.30
C LEU A 57 -4.42 -3.33 7.90
N ALA A 58 -5.52 -3.95 7.47
CA ALA A 58 -5.74 -4.31 6.08
C ALA A 58 -6.99 -3.58 5.56
N VAL A 59 -6.90 -2.99 4.38
CA VAL A 59 -7.99 -2.25 3.72
C VAL A 59 -8.20 -2.81 2.32
#